data_AF-A0A7V9BYT4-F1
#
_entry.id   AF-A0A7V9BYT4-F1
#
_cell.length_a   1.000
_cell.length_b   1.000
_cell.length_c   1.000
_cell.angle_alpha   90.00
_cell.angle_beta   90.00
_cell.angle_gamma   90.00
#
_symmetry.space_group_name_H-M   'P 1'
#
loop_
_entity.id
_entity.type
_entity.pdbx_description
1 polymer ?
#
loop_
_entity_poly.entity_id
_entity_poly.type
_entity_poly.pdbx_seq_one_letter_code
_entity_poly.pdbx_strand_id
1 'polypeptide(L)'
;MAVDTSVIGKPTGASKVTVERGPVGNFARAVLDENPVYESPEAARAAGFTAIPAPPTFSFAMQHWGKFAEDQPADPTGGDNPMHKVMGELFGKGGLVLHGEQEF
;
A
#
# COMPACT_ATOMS: atom_id res chain seq x y z
N MET A 1 19.04 13.51 -15.01
CA MET A 1 20.13 12.88 -14.23
C MET A 1 19.62 11.55 -13.71
N ALA A 2 20.43 10.50 -13.67
CA ALA A 2 19.97 9.20 -13.18
C ALA A 2 19.82 9.20 -11.65
N VAL A 3 18.90 8.39 -11.13
CA VAL A 3 18.73 8.14 -9.69
C VAL A 3 19.95 7.37 -9.15
N ASP A 4 20.31 7.55 -7.88
CA ASP A 4 21.39 6.77 -7.25
C ASP A 4 21.00 5.29 -7.18
N THR A 5 21.72 4.44 -7.90
CA THR A 5 21.46 2.99 -7.96
C THR A 5 22.08 2.21 -6.80
N SER A 6 22.90 2.85 -5.94
CA SER A 6 23.48 2.23 -4.74
C SER A 6 22.43 1.78 -3.72
N VAL A 7 21.18 2.20 -3.89
CA VAL A 7 20.05 1.86 -3.02
C VAL A 7 19.31 0.58 -3.42
N ILE A 8 19.60 0.01 -4.60
CA ILE A 8 18.94 -1.21 -5.08
C ILE A 8 19.20 -2.35 -4.09
N GLY A 9 18.14 -3.03 -3.68
CA GLY A 9 18.20 -4.16 -2.74
C GLY A 9 18.31 -3.78 -1.27
N LYS A 10 18.37 -2.50 -0.90
CA LYS A 10 18.30 -2.07 0.50
C LYS A 10 16.88 -2.32 1.07
N PRO A 11 16.77 -2.73 2.34
CA PRO A 11 15.48 -2.94 2.98
C PRO A 11 14.68 -1.64 3.10
N THR A 12 13.36 -1.77 3.10
CA THR A 12 12.42 -0.69 3.43
C THR A 12 11.84 -0.92 4.82
N GLY A 13 11.13 0.08 5.35
CA GLY A 13 10.42 -0.07 6.62
C GLY A 13 9.45 -1.25 6.60
N ALA A 14 9.28 -1.88 7.75
CA ALA A 14 8.35 -2.98 7.96
C ALA A 14 7.05 -2.46 8.60
N SER A 15 5.91 -3.02 8.18
CA SER A 15 4.61 -2.70 8.79
C SER A 15 3.72 -3.93 8.79
N LYS A 16 2.83 -3.99 9.79
CA LYS A 16 1.76 -4.99 9.86
C LYS A 16 0.43 -4.27 9.83
N VAL A 17 -0.46 -4.73 8.96
CA VAL A 17 -1.81 -4.20 8.80
C VAL A 17 -2.81 -5.32 9.01
N THR A 18 -3.76 -5.11 9.91
CA THR A 18 -4.91 -5.99 10.08
C THR A 18 -5.98 -5.61 9.05
N VAL A 19 -6.32 -6.53 8.16
CA VAL A 19 -7.35 -6.29 7.14
C VAL A 19 -8.72 -6.54 7.73
N GLU A 20 -9.57 -5.51 7.73
CA GLU A 20 -10.89 -5.52 8.34
C GLU A 20 -11.99 -5.35 7.29
N ARG A 21 -13.15 -5.99 7.52
CA ARG A 21 -14.31 -5.95 6.60
C ARG A 21 -14.80 -4.53 6.31
N GLY A 22 -14.83 -3.66 7.32
CA GLY A 22 -15.37 -2.29 7.19
C GLY A 22 -14.59 -1.45 6.17
N PRO A 23 -13.27 -1.25 6.36
CA PRO A 23 -12.39 -0.59 5.40
C PRO A 23 -12.41 -1.23 4.01
N VAL A 24 -12.43 -2.56 3.93
CA VAL A 24 -12.50 -3.29 2.65
C VAL A 24 -13.77 -2.94 1.86
N GLY A 25 -14.94 -3.05 2.48
CA GLY A 25 -16.21 -2.69 1.81
C GLY A 25 -16.28 -1.20 1.49
N ASN A 26 -15.75 -0.35 2.37
CA ASN A 26 -15.68 1.09 2.10
C ASN A 26 -14.81 1.43 0.88
N PHE A 27 -13.66 0.77 0.75
CA PHE A 27 -12.78 0.95 -0.39
C PHE A 27 -13.44 0.47 -1.69
N ALA A 28 -14.08 -0.71 -1.69
CA ALA A 28 -14.79 -1.24 -2.86
C ALA A 28 -15.81 -0.22 -3.39
N ARG A 29 -16.66 0.35 -2.51
CA ARG A 29 -17.59 1.42 -2.90
C ARG A 29 -16.90 2.67 -3.42
N ALA A 30 -15.80 3.08 -2.80
CA ALA A 30 -15.05 4.29 -3.19
C ALA A 30 -14.46 4.18 -4.61
N VAL A 31 -14.12 2.96 -5.04
CA VAL A 31 -13.63 2.68 -6.41
C VAL A 31 -14.72 2.19 -7.36
N LEU A 32 -16.00 2.29 -6.95
CA LEU A 32 -17.18 1.90 -7.73
C LEU A 32 -17.22 0.40 -8.10
N ASP A 33 -16.66 -0.46 -7.25
CA ASP A 33 -16.78 -1.91 -7.37
C ASP A 33 -17.96 -2.41 -6.52
N GLU A 34 -19.06 -2.75 -7.20
CA GLU A 34 -20.30 -3.21 -6.57
C GLU A 34 -20.33 -4.72 -6.30
N ASN A 35 -19.21 -5.43 -6.49
CA ASN A 35 -19.19 -6.88 -6.31
C ASN A 35 -19.47 -7.26 -4.84
N PRO A 36 -20.54 -8.03 -4.56
CA PRO A 36 -20.98 -8.32 -3.20
C PRO A 36 -19.97 -9.14 -2.38
N VAL A 37 -18.97 -9.76 -3.03
CA VAL A 37 -17.89 -10.49 -2.32
C VAL A 37 -17.13 -9.62 -1.33
N TYR A 38 -17.06 -8.30 -1.56
CA TYR A 38 -16.33 -7.37 -0.67
C TYR A 38 -17.15 -6.92 0.55
N GLU A 39 -18.45 -7.22 0.59
CA GLU A 39 -19.32 -6.78 1.68
C GLU A 39 -20.03 -7.95 2.37
N SER A 40 -20.38 -9.02 1.66
CA SER A 40 -21.16 -10.14 2.17
C SER A 40 -20.29 -11.39 2.42
N PRO A 41 -20.19 -11.88 3.67
CA PRO A 41 -19.52 -13.14 3.96
C PRO A 41 -20.15 -14.33 3.22
N GLU A 42 -21.47 -14.30 3.01
CA GLU A 42 -22.17 -15.34 2.26
C GLU A 42 -21.78 -15.32 0.78
N ALA A 43 -21.76 -14.14 0.15
CA ALA A 43 -21.35 -13.99 -1.24
C ALA A 43 -19.89 -14.40 -1.43
N ALA A 44 -19.01 -13.98 -0.52
CA ALA A 44 -17.60 -14.40 -0.52
C ALA A 44 -17.46 -15.93 -0.43
N ARG A 45 -18.20 -16.58 0.48
CA ARG A 45 -18.20 -18.03 0.62
C ARG A 45 -18.77 -18.75 -0.62
N ALA A 46 -19.84 -18.22 -1.20
CA ALA A 46 -20.43 -18.76 -2.43
C ALA A 46 -19.47 -18.65 -3.63
N ALA A 47 -18.62 -17.61 -3.64
CA ALA A 47 -17.53 -17.43 -4.60
C ALA A 47 -16.28 -18.27 -4.28
N GLY A 48 -16.29 -19.08 -3.22
CA GLY A 48 -15.20 -19.99 -2.86
C GLY A 48 -14.14 -19.40 -1.92
N PHE A 49 -14.35 -18.20 -1.38
CA PHE A 49 -13.45 -17.61 -0.40
C PHE A 49 -13.77 -18.08 1.03
N THR A 50 -12.74 -18.15 1.87
CA THR A 50 -12.91 -18.48 3.30
C THR A 50 -13.42 -17.31 4.13
N ALA A 51 -13.22 -16.08 3.64
CA ALA A 51 -13.66 -14.81 4.22
C ALA A 51 -13.81 -13.77 3.12
N ILE A 52 -14.25 -12.57 3.46
CA ILE A 52 -14.29 -11.44 2.53
C ILE A 52 -12.86 -11.13 2.04
N PRO A 53 -12.58 -11.18 0.73
CA PRO A 53 -11.27 -10.85 0.20
C PRO A 53 -11.05 -9.33 0.19
N ALA A 54 -9.79 -8.91 0.19
CA ALA A 54 -9.45 -7.52 -0.10
C ALA A 54 -9.49 -7.26 -1.62
N PRO A 55 -10.02 -6.11 -2.08
CA PRO A 55 -9.91 -5.69 -3.48
C PRO A 55 -8.45 -5.66 -3.94
N PRO A 56 -8.14 -5.98 -5.22
CA PRO A 56 -6.76 -6.09 -5.70
C PRO A 56 -5.88 -4.85 -5.47
N THR A 57 -6.49 -3.66 -5.41
CA THR A 57 -5.82 -2.37 -5.20
C THR A 57 -5.96 -1.82 -3.79
N PHE A 58 -6.54 -2.59 -2.85
CA PHE A 58 -6.72 -2.14 -1.46
C PHE A 58 -5.40 -1.77 -0.77
N SER A 59 -4.26 -2.32 -1.22
CA SER A 59 -2.93 -2.01 -0.68
C SER A 59 -2.55 -0.53 -0.77
N PHE A 60 -3.14 0.22 -1.70
CA PHE A 60 -2.95 1.68 -1.78
C PHE A 60 -3.62 2.44 -0.63
N ALA A 61 -4.67 1.87 -0.05
CA ALA A 61 -5.41 2.48 1.06
C ALA A 61 -5.11 1.82 2.42
N MET A 62 -4.69 0.55 2.44
CA MET A 62 -4.63 -0.26 3.66
C MET A 62 -3.78 0.35 4.78
N GLN A 63 -2.73 1.12 4.46
CA GLN A 63 -1.86 1.75 5.45
C GLN A 63 -2.56 2.82 6.32
N HIS A 64 -3.73 3.30 5.89
CA HIS A 64 -4.55 4.26 6.65
C HIS A 64 -5.52 3.56 7.62
N TRP A 65 -5.56 2.22 7.62
CA TRP A 65 -6.47 1.40 8.39
C TRP A 65 -5.71 0.27 9.09
N GLY A 66 -6.26 -0.30 10.16
CA GLY A 66 -5.75 -1.55 10.74
C GLY A 66 -4.27 -1.54 11.18
N LYS A 67 -3.67 -0.36 11.35
CA LYS A 67 -2.27 -0.21 11.79
C LYS A 67 -2.26 0.11 13.28
N PHE A 68 -2.13 -0.93 14.08
CA PHE A 68 -2.08 -0.84 15.55
C PHE A 68 -0.64 -0.79 16.03
N ALA A 69 -0.34 0.07 17.00
CA ALA A 69 1.03 0.34 17.46
C ALA A 69 1.68 -0.90 18.08
N GLU A 70 0.90 -1.67 18.82
CA GLU A 70 1.27 -2.92 19.49
C GLU A 70 1.58 -4.07 18.53
N ASP A 71 1.10 -4.00 17.28
CA ASP A 71 1.28 -5.02 16.26
C ASP A 71 2.50 -4.79 15.36
N GLN A 72 3.12 -3.61 15.44
CA GLN A 72 4.17 -3.25 14.49
C GLN A 72 5.46 -4.03 14.75
N PRO A 73 6.07 -4.62 13.71
CA PRO A 73 7.38 -5.25 13.84
C PRO A 73 8.45 -4.20 14.14
N ALA A 74 9.59 -4.65 14.66
CA ALA A 74 10.77 -3.81 14.71
C ALA A 74 11.12 -3.34 13.29
N ASP A 75 11.40 -2.04 13.16
CA ASP A 75 11.77 -1.46 11.87
C ASP A 75 13.21 -1.88 11.49
N PRO A 76 13.42 -2.67 10.42
CA PRO A 76 14.76 -3.08 10.02
C PRO A 76 15.62 -1.92 9.51
N THR A 77 15.03 -0.76 9.25
CA THR A 77 15.78 0.44 8.81
C THR A 77 16.05 1.42 9.95
N GLY A 78 15.52 1.19 11.16
CA GLY A 78 15.68 2.12 12.28
C GLY A 78 15.08 3.51 12.03
N GLY A 79 14.07 3.61 11.17
CA GLY A 79 13.44 4.86 10.75
C GLY A 79 14.07 5.51 9.53
N ASP A 80 15.18 4.98 9.00
CA ASP A 80 15.77 5.48 7.77
C ASP A 80 14.94 5.06 6.55
N ASN A 81 14.60 6.01 5.69
CA ASN A 81 13.96 5.72 4.41
C ASN A 81 14.89 6.15 3.26
N PRO A 82 15.58 5.20 2.60
CA PRO A 82 16.44 5.50 1.45
C PRO A 82 15.72 6.29 0.36
N MET A 83 14.41 6.07 0.15
CA MET A 83 13.63 6.82 -0.84
C MET A 83 13.48 8.29 -0.46
N HIS A 84 13.36 8.63 0.83
CA HIS A 84 13.27 10.03 1.25
C HIS A 84 14.55 10.80 0.86
N LYS A 85 15.72 10.21 1.12
CA LYS A 85 17.02 10.80 0.76
C LYS A 85 17.17 10.93 -0.75
N VAL A 86 16.90 9.85 -1.50
CA VAL A 86 17.00 9.82 -2.96
C VAL A 86 16.09 10.87 -3.60
N MET A 87 14.83 10.94 -3.15
CA MET A 87 13.87 11.93 -3.67
C MET A 87 14.28 13.36 -3.30
N GLY A 88 14.74 13.60 -2.07
CA GLY A 88 15.26 14.90 -1.65
C GLY A 88 16.43 15.38 -2.51
N GLU A 89 17.41 14.51 -2.78
CA GLU A 89 18.54 14.82 -3.65
C GLU A 89 18.13 15.04 -5.11
N LEU A 90 17.18 14.26 -5.62
CA LEU A 90 16.63 14.41 -6.97
C LEU A 90 15.92 15.76 -7.12
N PHE A 91 14.97 16.07 -6.22
CA PHE A 91 14.20 17.32 -6.23
C PHE A 91 15.09 18.55 -5.99
N GLY A 92 16.08 18.45 -5.10
CA GLY A 92 17.04 19.53 -4.84
C GLY A 92 17.88 19.92 -6.07
N LYS A 93 17.95 19.05 -7.08
CA LYS A 93 18.63 19.28 -8.36
C LYS A 93 17.65 19.57 -9.52
N GLY A 94 16.38 19.83 -9.21
CA GLY A 94 15.33 20.09 -10.20
C GLY A 94 14.84 18.84 -10.96
N GLY A 95 15.14 17.64 -10.46
CA GLY A 95 14.61 16.40 -11.03
C GLY A 95 13.11 16.26 -10.78
N LEU A 96 12.39 15.69 -11.74
CA LEU A 96 10.98 15.35 -11.63
C LEU A 96 10.81 13.84 -11.52
N VAL A 97 9.81 13.42 -10.76
CA VAL A 97 9.35 12.03 -10.72
C VAL A 97 8.08 11.96 -11.54
N LEU A 98 8.11 11.16 -12.59
CA LEU A 98 6.92 10.84 -13.36
C LEU A 98 6.39 9.50 -12.88
N HIS A 99 5.07 9.42 -12.70
CA HIS A 99 4.44 8.11 -12.62
C HIS A 99 4.48 7.49 -14.02
N GLY A 100 4.75 6.19 -14.12
CA GLY A 100 4.96 5.50 -15.41
C GLY A 100 3.79 5.59 -16.41
N GLU A 101 2.65 6.07 -15.96
CA GLU A 101 1.41 6.29 -16.72
C GLU A 101 1.33 7.73 -17.32
N GLN A 102 2.30 8.61 -17.06
CA GLN A 102 2.28 10.01 -17.52
C GLN A 102 3.11 10.21 -18.78
N GLU A 103 2.51 10.76 -19.83
CA GLU A 103 3.15 11.20 -21.07
C GLU A 103 2.99 12.73 -21.25
N PHE A 104 3.93 13.39 -21.92
CA PHE A 104 3.86 14.80 -22.34
C PHE A 104 3.86 14.91 -23.87
#